data_AF-A0A671LVM5-F1
#
_entry.id   AF-A0A671LVM5-F1
#
_cell.length_a   1.000
_cell.length_b   1.000
_cell.length_c   1.000
_cell.angle_alpha   90.00
_cell.angle_beta   90.00
_cell.angle_gamma   90.00
#
_symmetry.space_group_name_H-M   'P 1'
#
loop_
_entity.id
_entity.type
_entity.pdbx_description
1 polymer ?
#
loop_
_entity_poly.entity_id
_entity_poly.type
_entity_poly.pdbx_seq_one_letter_code
_entity_poly.pdbx_strand_id
1 'polypeptide(L)'
;SLNKNDKLFFFHCNIYSSFSLKLKKFLEQKYGGLDVLINNAGIAEVTMRTNFWGTLWVCHALLPILRHNARVVNVSSFVSKKSLDQCSPELQAKFRNKDLIQARVLTETRPGDGILLNACCPGWVRTDMAGPNATKSPEEGAETPVCLAMLPEGAKEPHGQLVWDKTVQEW
;
A
#
# COMPACT_ATOMS: atom_id res chain seq x y z
N SER A 1 -19.27 12.38 4.49
CA SER A 1 -19.57 13.68 3.86
C SER A 1 -18.26 14.41 3.69
N LEU A 2 -17.77 14.58 2.46
CA LEU A 2 -16.55 15.35 2.19
C LEU A 2 -16.84 16.85 2.43
N ASN A 3 -15.98 17.54 3.17
CA ASN A 3 -16.13 18.95 3.50
C ASN A 3 -15.88 19.84 2.27
N LYS A 4 -16.43 21.06 2.28
CA LYS A 4 -16.27 22.07 1.20
C LYS A 4 -14.82 22.47 0.86
N ASN A 5 -13.84 22.08 1.69
CA ASN A 5 -12.41 22.33 1.47
C ASN A 5 -11.66 21.11 0.93
N ASP A 6 -12.30 19.96 0.78
CA ASP A 6 -11.67 18.74 0.29
C ASP A 6 -11.46 18.85 -1.22
N LYS A 7 -10.21 19.09 -1.64
CA LYS A 7 -9.84 19.14 -3.05
C LYS A 7 -9.51 17.75 -3.54
N LEU A 8 -10.45 17.10 -4.22
CA LEU A 8 -10.24 15.81 -4.87
C LEU A 8 -9.66 16.01 -6.27
N PHE A 9 -8.50 15.41 -6.54
CA PHE A 9 -7.90 15.38 -7.87
C PHE A 9 -7.93 13.97 -8.42
N PHE A 10 -8.52 13.83 -9.61
CA PHE A 10 -8.53 12.56 -10.31
C PHE A 10 -7.37 12.51 -11.29
N PHE A 11 -6.58 11.44 -11.18
CA PHE A 11 -5.52 11.12 -12.11
C PHE A 11 -5.84 9.77 -12.73
N HIS A 12 -5.87 9.71 -14.06
CA HIS A 12 -6.06 8.44 -14.74
C HIS A 12 -4.81 7.58 -14.59
N CYS A 13 -4.83 6.67 -13.62
CA CYS A 13 -3.75 5.76 -13.32
C CYS A 13 -3.74 4.62 -14.35
N ASN A 14 -2.82 4.70 -15.30
CA ASN A 14 -2.49 3.56 -16.14
C ASN A 14 -1.20 2.94 -15.61
N ILE A 15 -1.11 1.62 -15.66
CA ILE A 15 0.02 0.81 -15.15
C ILE A 15 1.34 1.09 -15.86
N TYR A 16 1.43 2.02 -16.81
CA TYR A 16 2.68 2.37 -17.47
C TYR A 16 3.49 3.39 -16.66
N SER A 17 4.81 3.20 -16.62
CA SER A 17 5.78 4.02 -15.86
C SER A 17 5.68 5.53 -16.08
N SER A 18 5.19 5.97 -17.24
CA SER A 18 5.03 7.38 -17.59
C SER A 18 3.97 8.10 -16.73
N PHE A 19 2.98 7.38 -16.20
CA PHE A 19 1.98 7.94 -15.30
C PHE A 19 2.60 8.36 -13.96
N SER A 20 3.32 7.44 -13.32
CA SER A 20 3.89 7.65 -11.98
C SER A 20 4.86 8.84 -11.97
N LEU A 21 5.60 9.05 -13.06
CA LEU A 21 6.48 10.21 -13.22
C LEU A 21 5.72 11.55 -13.37
N LYS A 22 4.60 11.56 -14.08
CA LYS A 22 3.75 12.75 -14.19
C LYS A 22 3.10 13.09 -12.86
N LEU A 23 2.59 12.08 -12.15
CA LEU A 23 2.02 12.23 -10.83
C LEU A 23 3.07 12.75 -9.83
N LYS A 24 4.28 12.17 -9.84
CA LYS A 24 5.42 12.65 -9.04
C LYS A 24 5.64 14.15 -9.24
N LYS A 25 5.84 14.59 -10.49
CA LYS A 25 6.06 16.01 -10.82
C LYS A 25 4.93 16.90 -10.33
N PHE A 26 3.68 16.48 -10.50
CA PHE A 26 2.52 17.24 -10.03
C PHE A 26 2.53 17.40 -8.50
N LEU A 27 2.79 16.30 -7.76
CA LEU A 27 2.81 16.32 -6.29
C LEU A 27 3.96 17.18 -5.75
N GLU A 28 5.15 17.07 -6.35
CA GLU A 28 6.30 17.91 -6.02
C GLU A 28 6.01 19.39 -6.29
N GLN A 29 5.46 19.73 -7.45
CA GLN A 29 5.22 21.14 -7.82
C GLN A 29 4.10 21.78 -7.02
N LYS A 30 3.01 21.03 -6.77
CA LYS A 30 1.81 21.59 -6.15
C LYS A 30 1.84 21.56 -4.63
N TYR A 31 2.43 20.50 -4.07
CA TYR A 31 2.43 20.29 -2.63
C TYR A 31 3.85 20.29 -2.06
N GLY A 32 4.89 19.98 -2.83
CA GLY A 32 6.26 19.85 -2.32
C GLY A 32 6.55 18.45 -1.74
N GLY A 33 5.71 17.46 -2.02
CA GLY A 33 5.87 16.09 -1.52
C GLY A 33 4.54 15.35 -1.32
N LEU A 34 4.62 14.19 -0.68
CA LEU A 34 3.49 13.30 -0.43
C LEU A 34 3.48 12.80 1.03
N ASP A 35 2.34 12.93 1.72
CA ASP A 35 2.18 12.52 3.12
C ASP A 35 1.61 11.09 3.26
N VAL A 36 0.68 10.72 2.39
CA VAL A 36 -0.02 9.43 2.46
C VAL A 36 -0.11 8.82 1.07
N LEU A 37 0.29 7.56 0.93
CA LEU A 37 0.16 6.77 -0.29
C LEU A 37 -0.60 5.49 0.01
N ILE A 38 -1.75 5.28 -0.65
CA ILE A 38 -2.51 4.02 -0.57
C ILE A 38 -2.52 3.36 -1.94
N ASN A 39 -1.72 2.31 -2.12
CA ASN A 39 -1.72 1.47 -3.30
C ASN A 39 -2.84 0.43 -3.18
N ASN A 40 -4.07 0.85 -3.51
CA ASN A 40 -5.26 -0.01 -3.49
C ASN A 40 -5.55 -0.70 -4.84
N ALA A 41 -5.00 -0.19 -5.94
CA ALA A 41 -5.34 -0.67 -7.27
C ALA A 41 -4.94 -2.13 -7.46
N GLY A 42 -5.91 -2.98 -7.76
CA GLY A 42 -5.70 -4.39 -8.08
C GLY A 42 -6.82 -4.92 -8.98
N ILE A 43 -6.48 -5.86 -9.85
CA ILE A 43 -7.43 -6.57 -10.72
C ILE A 43 -7.18 -8.08 -10.56
N ALA A 44 -8.23 -8.88 -10.47
CA ALA A 44 -8.12 -10.32 -10.23
C ALA A 44 -7.52 -11.10 -11.43
N GLU A 45 -7.73 -10.64 -12.67
CA GLU A 45 -7.37 -11.36 -13.89
C GLU A 45 -5.96 -11.07 -14.41
N VAL A 46 -5.41 -9.87 -14.14
CA VAL A 46 -4.08 -9.43 -14.60
C VAL A 46 -3.17 -9.16 -13.40
N THR A 47 -2.86 -10.23 -12.66
CA THR A 47 -2.27 -10.16 -11.32
C THR A 47 -0.83 -9.66 -11.29
N MET A 48 0.07 -10.22 -12.11
CA MET A 48 1.51 -9.89 -11.99
C MET A 48 1.82 -8.46 -12.48
N ARG A 49 1.30 -8.08 -13.65
CA ARG A 49 1.62 -6.79 -14.28
C ARG A 49 1.01 -5.61 -13.50
N THR A 50 -0.24 -5.74 -13.08
CA THR A 50 -0.95 -4.65 -12.40
C THR A 50 -0.65 -4.64 -10.92
N ASN A 51 -0.82 -5.77 -10.23
CA ASN A 51 -0.81 -5.79 -8.76
C ASN A 51 0.61 -5.77 -8.19
N PHE A 52 1.58 -6.43 -8.87
CA PHE A 52 2.98 -6.42 -8.44
C PHE A 52 3.78 -5.30 -9.12
N TRP A 53 3.95 -5.36 -10.44
CA TRP A 53 4.80 -4.40 -11.16
C TRP A 53 4.25 -2.97 -11.11
N GLY A 54 2.93 -2.79 -11.21
CA GLY A 54 2.28 -1.48 -11.05
C GLY A 54 2.57 -0.85 -9.68
N THR A 55 2.32 -1.59 -8.61
CA THR A 55 2.64 -1.16 -7.23
C THR A 55 4.12 -0.84 -7.08
N LEU A 56 5.01 -1.68 -7.61
CA LEU A 56 6.45 -1.46 -7.55
C LEU A 56 6.88 -0.18 -8.28
N TRP A 57 6.33 0.09 -9.47
CA TRP A 57 6.62 1.31 -10.22
C TRP A 57 6.07 2.58 -9.55
N VAL A 58 4.89 2.50 -8.94
CA VAL A 58 4.36 3.61 -8.13
C VAL A 58 5.26 3.87 -6.93
N CYS A 59 5.66 2.84 -6.19
CA CYS A 59 6.62 2.97 -5.09
C CYS A 59 7.95 3.57 -5.58
N HIS A 60 8.55 3.03 -6.64
CA HIS A 60 9.83 3.53 -7.16
C HIS A 60 9.76 5.01 -7.57
N ALA A 61 8.61 5.47 -8.07
CA ALA A 61 8.43 6.87 -8.44
C ALA A 61 8.13 7.78 -7.24
N LEU A 62 7.31 7.33 -6.28
CA LEU A 62 6.73 8.19 -5.25
C LEU A 62 7.42 8.11 -3.88
N LEU A 63 8.10 7.00 -3.54
CA LEU A 63 8.85 6.89 -2.29
C LEU A 63 9.91 8.00 -2.11
N PRO A 64 10.63 8.45 -3.18
CA PRO A 64 11.59 9.54 -3.06
C PRO A 64 10.99 10.90 -2.68
N ILE A 65 9.68 11.10 -2.87
CA ILE A 65 9.02 12.40 -2.60
C ILE A 65 8.18 12.39 -1.32
N LEU A 66 8.21 11.29 -0.57
CA LEU A 66 7.52 11.22 0.70
C LEU A 66 8.08 12.27 1.67
N ARG A 67 7.20 12.91 2.43
CA ARG A 67 7.61 13.80 3.53
C ARG A 67 8.00 13.01 4.77
N HIS A 68 8.52 13.72 5.77
CA HIS A 68 8.69 13.17 7.11
C HIS A 68 7.32 12.70 7.63
N ASN A 69 7.33 11.62 8.39
CA ASN A 69 6.17 10.95 8.96
C ASN A 69 5.15 10.48 7.91
N ALA A 70 5.57 10.24 6.66
CA ALA A 70 4.64 9.76 5.64
C ALA A 70 4.19 8.31 5.88
N ARG A 71 2.95 7.98 5.47
CA ARG A 71 2.35 6.64 5.64
C ARG A 71 2.10 6.02 4.28
N VAL A 72 2.59 4.80 4.08
CA VAL A 72 2.41 4.04 2.86
C VAL A 72 1.67 2.74 3.16
N VAL A 73 0.59 2.50 2.44
CA VAL A 73 -0.27 1.34 2.60
C VAL A 73 -0.37 0.62 1.27
N ASN A 74 0.13 -0.62 1.22
CA ASN A 74 -0.04 -1.50 0.07
C ASN A 74 -1.19 -2.47 0.36
N VAL A 75 -2.32 -2.32 -0.34
CA VAL A 75 -3.44 -3.24 -0.18
C VAL A 75 -3.09 -4.54 -0.88
N SER A 76 -3.00 -5.60 -0.10
CA SER A 76 -2.73 -6.97 -0.52
C SER A 76 -3.95 -7.86 -0.22
N SER A 77 -3.79 -9.16 -0.38
CA SER A 77 -4.81 -10.17 -0.08
C SER A 77 -4.25 -11.28 0.78
N PHE A 78 -5.07 -11.87 1.64
CA PHE A 78 -4.73 -13.08 2.38
C PHE A 78 -4.36 -14.27 1.47
N VAL A 79 -4.88 -14.27 0.23
CA VAL A 79 -4.48 -15.25 -0.80
C VAL A 79 -2.98 -15.18 -1.07
N SER A 80 -2.36 -13.99 -0.99
CA SER A 80 -0.91 -13.84 -1.23
C SER A 80 -0.07 -14.61 -0.20
N LYS A 81 -0.46 -14.58 1.08
CA LYS A 81 0.14 -15.38 2.14
C LYS A 81 -0.04 -16.88 1.87
N LYS A 82 -1.28 -17.32 1.63
CA LYS A 82 -1.58 -18.74 1.32
C LYS A 82 -0.82 -19.26 0.10
N SER A 83 -0.70 -18.46 -0.96
CA SER A 83 0.05 -18.82 -2.15
C SER A 83 1.55 -18.91 -1.87
N LEU A 84 2.09 -18.03 -1.01
CA LEU A 84 3.49 -18.09 -0.61
C LEU A 84 3.78 -19.34 0.22
N ASP A 85 2.87 -19.75 1.10
CA ASP A 85 2.98 -20.99 1.88
C ASP A 85 3.07 -22.24 1.00
N GLN A 86 2.59 -22.18 -0.24
CA GLN A 86 2.64 -23.26 -1.22
C GLN A 86 3.87 -23.20 -2.14
N CYS A 87 4.67 -22.13 -2.06
CA CYS A 87 5.89 -21.96 -2.88
C CYS A 87 7.09 -22.69 -2.27
N SER A 88 8.20 -22.78 -3.01
CA SER A 88 9.45 -23.39 -2.51
C SER A 88 10.00 -22.63 -1.29
N PRO A 89 10.77 -23.30 -0.40
CA PRO A 89 11.42 -22.64 0.74
C PRO A 89 12.28 -21.44 0.35
N GLU A 90 12.90 -21.46 -0.83
CA GLU A 90 13.72 -20.36 -1.36
C GLU A 90 12.87 -19.13 -1.69
N LEU A 91 11.72 -19.33 -2.35
CA LEU A 91 10.76 -18.26 -2.63
C LEU A 91 10.13 -17.74 -1.33
N GLN A 92 9.80 -18.64 -0.40
CA GLN A 92 9.36 -18.26 0.94
C GLN A 92 10.40 -17.39 1.64
N ALA A 93 11.67 -17.79 1.68
CA ALA A 93 12.73 -16.99 2.29
C ALA A 93 12.93 -15.63 1.61
N LYS A 94 12.76 -15.56 0.28
CA LYS A 94 12.88 -14.32 -0.49
C LYS A 94 11.73 -13.34 -0.20
N PHE A 95 10.51 -13.83 -0.01
CA PHE A 95 9.31 -12.99 0.11
C PHE A 95 8.76 -12.86 1.55
N ARG A 96 9.10 -13.78 2.47
CA ARG A 96 8.79 -13.72 3.92
C ARG A 96 9.88 -13.02 4.72
N ASN A 97 10.83 -12.34 4.07
CA ASN A 97 11.76 -11.51 4.82
C ASN A 97 10.93 -10.53 5.66
N LYS A 98 11.21 -10.47 6.98
CA LYS A 98 10.33 -9.86 8.00
C LYS A 98 9.98 -8.41 7.72
N ASP A 99 10.77 -7.77 6.86
CA ASP A 99 10.50 -6.45 6.32
C ASP A 99 10.10 -6.57 4.85
N LEU A 100 8.93 -6.02 4.51
CA LEU A 100 8.60 -5.72 3.12
C LEU A 100 9.78 -4.98 2.47
N ILE A 101 10.24 -5.43 1.29
CA ILE A 101 11.46 -4.91 0.65
C ILE A 101 11.46 -3.38 0.58
N GLN A 102 10.31 -2.75 0.29
CA GLN A 102 10.20 -1.29 0.25
C GLN A 102 10.30 -0.63 1.63
N ALA A 103 9.77 -1.25 2.68
CA ALA A 103 9.90 -0.78 4.06
C ALA A 103 11.36 -0.84 4.51
N ARG A 104 12.04 -1.95 4.21
CA ARG A 104 13.48 -2.09 4.47
C ARG A 104 14.31 -1.03 3.76
N VAL A 105 14.04 -0.79 2.47
CA VAL A 105 14.71 0.28 1.71
C VAL A 105 14.50 1.65 2.37
N LEU A 106 13.29 1.95 2.85
CA LEU A 106 13.02 3.21 3.57
C LEU A 106 13.78 3.28 4.90
N THR A 107 13.85 2.18 5.64
CA THR A 107 14.64 2.10 6.89
C THR A 107 16.13 2.34 6.62
N GLU A 108 16.69 1.74 5.57
CA GLU A 108 18.11 1.87 5.23
C GLU A 108 18.46 3.25 4.65
N THR A 109 17.57 3.84 3.84
CA THR A 109 17.86 5.08 3.10
C THR A 109 17.34 6.36 3.77
N ARG A 110 16.33 6.25 4.63
CA ARG A 110 15.64 7.37 5.29
C ARG A 110 15.30 7.08 6.78
N PRO A 111 16.27 6.60 7.60
CA PRO A 111 16.00 6.12 8.97
C PRO A 111 15.45 7.18 9.95
N GLY A 112 15.70 8.47 9.69
CA GLY A 112 15.26 9.58 10.54
C GLY A 112 13.90 10.16 10.18
N ASP A 113 13.32 9.74 9.06
CA ASP A 113 12.17 10.44 8.47
C ASP A 113 10.84 10.01 9.08
N GLY A 114 10.81 8.99 9.95
CA GLY A 114 9.56 8.52 10.60
C GLY A 114 8.54 7.91 9.62
N ILE A 115 8.98 7.48 8.44
CA ILE A 115 8.09 6.92 7.41
C ILE A 115 7.68 5.49 7.76
N LEU A 116 6.38 5.22 7.72
CA LEU A 116 5.83 3.87 7.94
C LEU A 116 5.25 3.29 6.67
N LEU A 117 5.66 2.08 6.30
CA LEU A 117 5.14 1.35 5.15
C LEU A 117 4.68 -0.03 5.59
N ASN A 118 3.42 -0.36 5.31
CA ASN A 118 2.86 -1.68 5.62
C ASN A 118 2.02 -2.22 4.45
N ALA A 119 1.90 -3.53 4.40
CA ALA A 119 0.90 -4.20 3.59
C ALA A 119 -0.33 -4.50 4.46
N CYS A 120 -1.52 -4.54 3.85
CA CYS A 120 -2.71 -4.95 4.58
C CYS A 120 -3.68 -5.79 3.76
N CYS A 121 -4.44 -6.65 4.44
CA CYS A 121 -5.60 -7.33 3.86
C CYS A 121 -6.88 -6.60 4.28
N PRO A 122 -7.74 -6.18 3.33
CA PRO A 122 -9.03 -5.56 3.66
C PRO A 122 -10.08 -6.60 4.12
N GLY A 123 -9.80 -7.89 3.92
CA GLY A 123 -10.74 -9.00 4.12
C GLY A 123 -11.54 -9.31 2.86
N TRP A 124 -12.62 -10.09 3.01
CA TRP A 124 -13.51 -10.43 1.89
C TRP A 124 -14.61 -9.38 1.75
N VAL A 125 -14.40 -8.41 0.85
CA VAL A 125 -15.20 -7.18 0.72
C VAL A 125 -16.12 -7.21 -0.49
N ARG A 126 -17.40 -6.84 -0.31
CA ARG A 126 -18.42 -6.74 -1.36
C ARG A 126 -18.04 -5.67 -2.37
N THR A 127 -17.50 -6.11 -3.49
CA THR A 127 -17.04 -5.32 -4.64
C THR A 127 -17.32 -6.12 -5.91
N ASP A 128 -17.21 -5.50 -7.08
CA ASP A 128 -17.29 -6.21 -8.37
C ASP A 128 -16.29 -7.36 -8.47
N MET A 129 -15.15 -7.27 -7.76
CA MET A 129 -14.12 -8.30 -7.73
C MET A 129 -14.52 -9.54 -6.92
N ALA A 130 -15.20 -9.36 -5.78
CA ALA A 130 -15.50 -10.45 -4.84
C ALA A 130 -16.96 -10.92 -4.88
N GLY A 131 -17.83 -10.15 -5.52
CA GLY A 131 -19.26 -10.41 -5.61
C GLY A 131 -20.06 -9.99 -4.35
N PRO A 132 -21.39 -10.09 -4.41
CA PRO A 132 -22.29 -9.63 -3.35
C PRO A 132 -22.25 -10.52 -2.09
N ASN A 133 -21.74 -11.75 -2.20
CA ASN A 133 -21.71 -12.72 -1.11
C ASN A 133 -20.54 -12.52 -0.13
N ALA A 134 -19.68 -11.54 -0.39
CA ALA A 134 -18.56 -11.25 0.49
C ALA A 134 -19.02 -10.74 1.86
N THR A 135 -18.26 -11.06 2.91
CA THR A 135 -18.71 -10.85 4.30
C THR A 135 -18.69 -9.38 4.72
N LYS A 136 -17.77 -8.57 4.19
CA LYS A 136 -17.60 -7.16 4.57
C LYS A 136 -18.17 -6.19 3.53
N SER A 137 -18.65 -5.04 4.01
CA SER A 137 -18.94 -3.85 3.21
C SER A 137 -17.65 -3.13 2.76
N PRO A 138 -17.70 -2.27 1.72
CA PRO A 138 -16.59 -1.40 1.37
C PRO A 138 -16.06 -0.57 2.55
N GLU A 139 -16.96 -0.09 3.41
CA GLU A 139 -16.62 0.70 4.60
C GLU A 139 -15.82 -0.13 5.61
N GLU A 140 -16.29 -1.34 5.93
CA GLU A 140 -15.56 -2.28 6.81
C GLU A 140 -14.22 -2.73 6.19
N GLY A 141 -14.16 -2.86 4.87
CA GLY A 141 -12.94 -3.18 4.14
C GLY A 141 -11.89 -2.05 4.20
N ALA A 142 -12.33 -0.80 4.28
CA ALA A 142 -11.46 0.37 4.33
C ALA A 142 -10.82 0.60 5.71
N GLU A 143 -11.34 -0.01 6.78
CA GLU A 143 -10.87 0.24 8.15
C GLU A 143 -9.37 0.00 8.35
N THR A 144 -8.85 -1.16 7.92
CA THR A 144 -7.42 -1.48 8.12
C THR A 144 -6.51 -0.56 7.31
N PRO A 145 -6.76 -0.34 5.99
CA PRO A 145 -6.01 0.64 5.22
C PRO A 145 -6.02 2.06 5.82
N VAL A 146 -7.18 2.53 6.28
CA VAL A 146 -7.32 3.87 6.89
C VAL A 146 -6.59 3.94 8.23
N CYS A 147 -6.68 2.91 9.07
CA CYS A 147 -5.94 2.84 10.33
C CYS A 147 -4.44 3.00 10.11
N LEU A 148 -3.87 2.30 9.13
CA LEU A 148 -2.44 2.40 8.79
C LEU A 148 -2.06 3.75 8.18
N ALA A 149 -2.93 4.32 7.35
CA ALA A 149 -2.73 5.65 6.76
C ALA A 149 -2.73 6.77 7.81
N MET A 150 -3.41 6.55 8.94
CA MET A 150 -3.65 7.52 10.01
C MET A 150 -2.83 7.24 11.28
N LEU A 151 -1.82 6.37 11.23
CA LEU A 151 -0.91 6.15 12.36
C LEU A 151 -0.36 7.50 12.86
N PRO A 152 -0.25 7.73 14.18
CA PRO A 152 0.13 9.03 14.72
C PRO A 152 1.58 9.40 14.38
N GLU A 153 1.90 10.69 14.41
CA GLU A 153 3.27 11.16 14.29
C GLU A 153 4.13 10.61 15.43
N GLY A 154 5.37 10.23 15.13
CA GLY A 154 6.27 9.56 16.08
C GLY A 154 5.96 8.07 16.33
N ALA A 155 4.91 7.51 15.72
CA ALA A 155 4.70 6.06 15.71
C ALA A 155 5.92 5.37 15.07
N LYS A 156 6.37 4.29 15.70
CA LYS A 156 7.47 3.44 15.20
C LYS A 156 6.96 2.16 14.56
N GLU A 157 5.74 1.75 14.88
CA GLU A 157 5.15 0.48 14.49
C GLU A 157 3.66 0.65 14.16
N PRO A 158 3.09 -0.24 13.32
CA PRO A 158 3.81 -1.28 12.57
C PRO A 158 4.65 -0.68 11.42
N HIS A 159 5.77 -1.33 11.09
CA HIS A 159 6.59 -1.02 9.91
C HIS A 159 7.03 -2.34 9.24
N GLY A 160 6.90 -2.42 7.92
CA GLY A 160 7.26 -3.62 7.16
C GLY A 160 6.33 -4.81 7.38
N GLN A 161 5.16 -4.62 8.00
CA GLN A 161 4.28 -5.72 8.41
C GLN A 161 3.16 -6.01 7.42
N LEU A 162 2.57 -7.21 7.52
CA LEU A 162 1.25 -7.52 6.99
C LEU A 162 0.21 -7.34 8.09
N VAL A 163 -0.81 -6.53 7.83
CA VAL A 163 -1.85 -6.21 8.82
C VAL A 163 -3.22 -6.63 8.30
N TRP A 164 -4.00 -7.28 9.14
CA TRP A 164 -5.38 -7.65 8.85
C TRP A 164 -6.22 -7.46 10.12
N ASP A 165 -7.39 -6.85 9.98
CA ASP A 165 -8.27 -6.49 11.09
C ASP A 165 -7.51 -5.73 12.17
N LYS A 166 -6.72 -4.74 11.72
CA LYS A 166 -5.88 -3.86 12.55
C LYS A 166 -4.84 -4.62 13.40
N THR A 167 -4.57 -5.89 13.07
CA THR A 167 -3.66 -6.77 13.81
C THR A 167 -2.52 -7.23 12.89
N VAL A 168 -1.29 -7.16 13.39
CA VAL A 168 -0.10 -7.67 12.68
C VAL A 168 -0.22 -9.18 12.54
N GLN A 169 -0.01 -9.67 11.33
CA GLN A 169 -0.05 -11.09 10.99
C GLN A 169 1.38 -11.63 10.92
N GLU A 170 1.59 -12.81 11.46
CA GLU A 170 2.88 -13.51 11.31
C GLU A 170 3.12 -13.87 9.83
N TRP A 171 4.37 -13.78 9.39
CA TRP A 171 4.82 -14.16 8.04
C TRP A 171 5.46 -15.54 8.05
#